data_AF-A0A8J8AF83-F1
#
_entry.id   AF-A0A8J8AF83-F1
#
_cell.length_a   1.000
_cell.length_b   1.000
_cell.length_c   1.000
_cell.angle_alpha   90.00
_cell.angle_beta   90.00
_cell.angle_gamma   90.00
#
_symmetry.space_group_name_H-M   'P 1'
#
loop_
_entity.id
_entity.type
_entity.pdbx_description
1 polymer ?
#
loop_
_entity_poly.entity_id
_entity_poly.type
_entity_poly.pdbx_seq_one_letter_code
_entity_poly.pdbx_strand_id
1 'polypeptide(L)'
;MNNIKKSSIANLGYDFISGDYLPKGEDEYYLREMQDRSGIDYRKLTAYEIEALVRNRNTSDDWNMILVSDAFNPELVKNCKFYGLVRIGKLEPYCLTFSDLKVPVGLYNSTIISCDFGDNVVIDNVNYMSHYIVGNEVIITNVNELVTTN
;
A
#
# COMPACT_ATOMS: atom_id res chain seq x y z
N MET A 1 -29.35 -9.53 5.33
CA MET A 1 -28.61 -10.33 6.32
C MET A 1 -27.14 -10.11 6.02
N ASN A 2 -26.33 -9.61 6.95
CA ASN A 2 -24.91 -9.34 6.68
C ASN A 2 -24.17 -10.67 6.56
N ASN A 3 -23.55 -10.92 5.40
CA ASN A 3 -22.75 -12.12 5.16
C ASN A 3 -21.37 -11.93 5.79
N ILE A 4 -21.25 -12.16 7.10
CA ILE A 4 -19.97 -12.13 7.81
C ILE A 4 -19.26 -13.47 7.61
N LYS A 5 -18.14 -13.45 6.87
CA LYS A 5 -17.28 -14.63 6.65
C LYS A 5 -16.12 -14.62 7.65
N LYS A 6 -15.70 -15.79 8.13
CA LYS A 6 -14.51 -15.96 8.97
C LYS A 6 -13.41 -16.63 8.15
N SER A 7 -12.18 -16.13 8.28
CA SER A 7 -10.97 -16.68 7.66
C SER A 7 -9.81 -16.62 8.66
N SER A 8 -8.68 -17.26 8.32
CA SER A 8 -7.47 -17.13 9.12
C SER A 8 -6.90 -15.73 9.00
N ILE A 9 -6.24 -15.23 10.05
CA ILE A 9 -5.49 -13.97 9.99
C ILE A 9 -4.36 -14.02 8.94
N ALA A 10 -3.86 -15.21 8.63
CA ALA A 10 -2.87 -15.42 7.57
C ALA A 10 -3.40 -15.10 6.16
N ASN A 11 -4.72 -15.08 5.96
CA ASN A 11 -5.34 -14.67 4.69
C ASN A 11 -5.53 -13.14 4.60
N LEU A 12 -5.08 -12.35 5.58
CA LEU A 12 -5.22 -10.90 5.50
C LEU A 12 -4.30 -10.35 4.40
N GLY A 13 -4.89 -9.97 3.27
CA GLY A 13 -4.18 -9.49 2.08
C GLY A 13 -3.90 -10.54 1.01
N TYR A 14 -4.26 -11.81 1.25
CA TYR A 14 -4.03 -12.95 0.35
C TYR A 14 -5.31 -13.77 0.15
N ASP A 15 -5.31 -14.59 -0.91
CA ASP A 15 -6.43 -15.46 -1.31
C ASP A 15 -7.76 -14.69 -1.44
N PHE A 16 -7.71 -13.43 -1.88
CA PHE A 16 -8.88 -12.54 -1.93
C PHE A 16 -9.68 -12.70 -3.23
N ILE A 17 -9.15 -13.44 -4.22
CA ILE A 17 -9.85 -13.86 -5.43
C ILE A 17 -9.99 -15.38 -5.42
N SER A 18 -11.24 -15.90 -5.51
CA SER A 18 -11.46 -17.35 -5.63
C SER A 18 -10.91 -17.86 -6.96
N GLY A 19 -10.34 -19.07 -6.97
CA GLY A 19 -9.74 -19.68 -8.17
C GLY A 19 -10.69 -19.78 -9.37
N ASP A 20 -12.00 -19.85 -9.14
CA ASP A 20 -13.01 -19.83 -10.23
C ASP A 20 -13.03 -18.51 -11.02
N TYR A 21 -12.52 -17.42 -10.44
CA TYR A 21 -12.41 -16.10 -11.05
C TYR A 21 -10.99 -15.77 -11.54
N LEU A 22 -10.03 -16.69 -11.36
CA LEU A 22 -8.67 -16.51 -11.86
C LEU A 22 -8.54 -17.09 -13.27
N PRO A 23 -8.05 -16.31 -14.25
CA PRO A 23 -7.69 -16.85 -15.55
C PRO A 23 -6.61 -17.92 -15.43
N LYS A 24 -6.54 -18.83 -16.42
CA LYS A 24 -5.59 -19.94 -16.39
C LYS A 24 -4.15 -19.43 -16.44
N GLY A 25 -3.38 -19.73 -15.40
CA GLY A 25 -1.95 -19.37 -15.30
C GLY A 25 -1.70 -18.03 -14.62
N GLU A 26 -2.76 -17.32 -14.24
CA GLU A 26 -2.69 -16.05 -13.53
C GLU A 26 -2.87 -16.26 -12.02
N ASP A 27 -2.36 -15.31 -11.23
CA ASP A 27 -2.57 -15.24 -9.78
C ASP A 27 -3.54 -14.11 -9.41
N GLU A 28 -3.76 -13.90 -8.12
CA GLU A 28 -4.66 -12.86 -7.60
C GLU A 28 -4.23 -11.41 -7.91
N TYR A 29 -3.01 -11.19 -8.40
CA TYR A 29 -2.48 -9.88 -8.72
C TYR A 29 -2.60 -9.53 -10.21
N TYR A 30 -3.03 -10.45 -11.08
CA TYR A 30 -3.03 -10.26 -12.54
C TYR A 30 -3.69 -8.95 -13.00
N LEU A 31 -4.85 -8.58 -12.41
CA LEU A 31 -5.52 -7.31 -12.74
C LEU A 31 -4.69 -6.10 -12.30
N ARG A 32 -4.06 -6.18 -11.13
CA ARG A 32 -3.19 -5.11 -10.61
C ARG A 32 -1.94 -4.96 -11.47
N GLU A 33 -1.36 -6.04 -11.95
CA GLU A 33 -0.24 -5.99 -12.89
C GLU A 33 -0.65 -5.38 -14.24
N MET A 34 -1.85 -5.67 -14.73
CA MET A 34 -2.38 -5.04 -15.96
C MET A 34 -2.76 -3.57 -15.78
N GLN A 35 -3.17 -3.18 -14.57
CA GLN A 35 -3.65 -1.83 -14.26
C GLN A 35 -2.53 -0.89 -13.80
N ASP A 36 -1.42 -1.43 -13.30
CA ASP A 36 -0.25 -0.64 -12.96
C ASP A 36 0.38 -0.07 -14.23
N ARG A 37 0.24 1.25 -14.39
CA ARG A 37 0.78 2.03 -15.50
C ARG A 37 1.81 3.04 -15.03
N SER A 38 2.33 2.87 -13.81
CA SER A 38 3.29 3.78 -13.20
C SER A 38 4.62 3.83 -13.96
N GLY A 39 5.01 2.71 -14.59
CA GLY A 39 6.32 2.56 -15.23
C GLY A 39 7.48 2.48 -14.24
N ILE A 40 7.18 2.27 -12.96
CA ILE A 40 8.16 2.15 -11.89
C ILE A 40 8.77 0.74 -11.95
N ASP A 41 10.11 0.68 -11.91
CA ASP A 41 10.81 -0.59 -11.68
C ASP A 41 10.87 -0.84 -10.18
N TYR A 42 10.27 -1.95 -9.76
CA TYR A 42 10.09 -2.29 -8.36
C TYR A 42 11.16 -3.29 -7.92
N ARG A 43 11.85 -2.95 -6.84
CA ARG A 43 12.81 -3.83 -6.17
C ARG A 43 12.34 -4.18 -4.77
N LYS A 44 12.95 -5.22 -4.19
CA LYS A 44 12.77 -5.55 -2.78
C LYS A 44 13.44 -4.50 -1.89
N LEU A 45 12.94 -4.39 -0.66
CA LEU A 45 13.59 -3.64 0.40
C LEU A 45 14.98 -4.21 0.71
N THR A 46 15.91 -3.31 0.96
CA THR A 46 17.22 -3.62 1.53
C THR A 46 17.11 -3.84 3.04
N ALA A 47 18.12 -4.49 3.63
CA ALA A 47 18.17 -4.68 5.09
C ALA A 47 18.11 -3.34 5.86
N TYR A 48 18.77 -2.30 5.34
CA TYR A 48 18.75 -0.96 5.92
C TYR A 48 17.35 -0.34 5.90
N GLU A 49 16.63 -0.45 4.77
CA GLU A 49 15.27 0.07 4.65
C GLU A 49 14.31 -0.65 5.58
N ILE A 50 14.42 -1.98 5.72
CA ILE A 50 13.62 -2.75 6.68
C ILE A 50 13.88 -2.27 8.12
N GLU A 51 15.13 -2.08 8.51
CA GLU A 51 15.48 -1.59 9.84
C GLU A 51 14.90 -0.19 10.10
N ALA A 52 14.98 0.71 9.12
CA ALA A 52 14.40 2.04 9.20
C ALA A 52 12.87 1.98 9.34
N LEU A 53 12.19 1.13 8.58
CA LEU A 53 10.74 0.93 8.67
C LEU A 53 10.34 0.40 10.05
N VAL A 54 11.05 -0.59 10.59
CA VAL A 54 10.78 -1.14 11.93
C VAL A 54 11.01 -0.09 13.02
N ARG A 55 12.12 0.66 12.95
CA ARG A 55 12.42 1.78 13.86
C ARG A 55 11.33 2.86 13.82
N ASN A 56 10.73 3.08 12.65
CA ASN A 56 9.61 3.98 12.45
C ASN A 56 8.25 3.39 12.85
N ARG A 57 8.25 2.27 13.59
CA ARG A 57 7.07 1.56 14.12
C ARG A 57 6.15 1.00 13.04
N ASN A 58 6.71 0.71 11.86
CA ASN A 58 5.97 -0.03 10.86
C ASN A 58 6.03 -1.53 11.15
N THR A 59 4.97 -2.24 10.77
CA THR A 59 4.91 -3.71 10.85
C THR A 59 4.49 -4.27 9.50
N SER A 60 5.02 -5.44 9.16
CA SER A 60 4.60 -6.21 8.00
C SER A 60 4.50 -7.68 8.39
N ASP A 61 3.57 -8.39 7.76
CA ASP A 61 3.47 -9.84 7.77
C ASP A 61 4.61 -10.51 7.00
N ASP A 62 4.99 -9.95 5.84
CA ASP A 62 6.14 -10.36 5.04
C ASP A 62 6.78 -9.15 4.32
N TRP A 63 7.97 -8.75 4.76
CA TRP A 63 8.72 -7.65 4.13
C TRP A 63 9.10 -7.92 2.67
N ASN A 64 9.11 -9.18 2.21
CA ASN A 64 9.36 -9.51 0.81
C ASN A 64 8.21 -9.11 -0.12
N MET A 65 7.01 -8.88 0.45
CA MET A 65 5.83 -8.44 -0.29
C MET A 65 5.73 -6.91 -0.36
N ILE A 66 6.68 -6.18 0.24
CA ILE A 66 6.80 -4.74 0.06
C ILE A 66 7.88 -4.48 -1.00
N LEU A 67 7.43 -3.96 -2.13
CA LEU A 67 8.29 -3.58 -3.24
C LEU A 67 8.34 -2.06 -3.36
N VAL A 68 9.51 -1.53 -3.68
CA VAL A 68 9.77 -0.10 -3.67
C VAL A 68 10.54 0.33 -4.92
N SER A 69 10.33 1.58 -5.32
CA SER A 69 11.17 2.22 -6.34
C SER A 69 12.61 2.44 -5.83
N ASP A 70 13.54 2.68 -6.75
CA ASP A 70 14.93 3.00 -6.39
C ASP A 70 15.07 4.27 -5.55
N ALA A 71 14.20 5.26 -5.77
CA ALA A 71 14.19 6.54 -5.06
C ALA A 71 13.30 6.53 -3.80
N PHE A 72 12.94 5.34 -3.30
CA PHE A 72 12.17 5.20 -2.07
C PHE A 72 12.94 5.70 -0.84
N ASN A 73 12.23 6.35 0.08
CA ASN A 73 12.77 6.84 1.34
C ASN A 73 11.98 6.27 2.53
N PRO A 74 12.55 5.32 3.30
CA PRO A 74 11.87 4.69 4.44
C PRO A 74 11.63 5.66 5.61
N GLU A 75 12.32 6.81 5.67
CA GLU A 75 12.14 7.79 6.74
C GLU A 75 10.81 8.56 6.64
N LEU A 76 10.13 8.44 5.49
CA LEU A 76 8.81 9.04 5.23
C LEU A 76 7.67 8.04 5.43
N VAL A 77 7.94 6.88 6.02
CA VAL A 77 6.93 5.85 6.30
C VAL A 77 6.94 5.56 7.80
N LYS A 78 5.84 5.83 8.51
CA LYS A 78 5.78 5.73 9.98
C LYS A 78 4.46 5.20 10.49
N ASN A 79 4.54 4.30 11.49
CA ASN A 79 3.39 3.77 12.21
C ASN A 79 2.32 3.14 11.28
N CYS A 80 2.76 2.48 10.20
CA CYS A 80 1.88 1.77 9.28
C CYS A 80 1.90 0.26 9.51
N LYS A 81 0.80 -0.40 9.16
CA LYS A 81 0.69 -1.86 9.13
C LYS A 81 0.47 -2.31 7.70
N PHE A 82 1.40 -3.12 7.19
CA PHE A 82 1.38 -3.63 5.82
C PHE A 82 0.98 -5.10 5.81
N TYR A 83 0.14 -5.47 4.84
CA TYR A 83 -0.26 -6.85 4.58
C TYR A 83 -0.35 -7.10 3.08
N GLY A 84 0.07 -8.28 2.62
CA GLY A 84 0.03 -8.62 1.20
C GLY A 84 0.98 -7.79 0.34
N LEU A 85 0.80 -7.88 -0.98
CA LEU A 85 1.65 -7.20 -1.96
C LEU A 85 1.43 -5.68 -1.93
N VAL A 86 2.41 -4.92 -1.42
CA VAL A 86 2.39 -3.45 -1.40
C VAL A 86 3.52 -2.90 -2.26
N ARG A 87 3.18 -2.04 -3.24
CA ARG A 87 4.15 -1.40 -4.12
C ARG A 87 4.20 0.09 -3.86
N ILE A 88 5.39 0.66 -3.65
CA ILE A 88 5.56 2.07 -3.27
C ILE A 88 6.52 2.77 -4.22
N GLY A 89 6.05 3.85 -4.85
CA GLY A 89 6.87 4.71 -5.68
C GLY A 89 7.90 5.53 -4.89
N LYS A 90 8.41 6.58 -5.52
CA LYS A 90 9.36 7.51 -4.92
C LYS A 90 8.70 8.27 -3.77
N LEU A 91 9.44 8.50 -2.68
CA LEU A 91 9.01 9.37 -1.59
C LEU A 91 10.12 10.41 -1.31
N GLU A 92 9.85 11.66 -1.66
CA GLU A 92 10.76 12.78 -1.41
C GLU A 92 10.28 13.63 -0.23
N PRO A 93 11.18 14.33 0.48
CA PRO A 93 10.84 15.17 1.64
C PRO A 93 10.17 16.49 1.22
N TYR A 94 9.05 16.38 0.50
CA TYR A 94 8.20 17.47 0.05
C TYR A 94 6.89 17.51 0.84
N CYS A 95 6.15 18.60 0.68
CA CYS A 95 4.76 18.68 1.09
C CYS A 95 3.87 18.75 -0.14
N LEU A 96 2.73 18.07 -0.10
CA LEU A 96 1.64 18.36 -1.01
C LEU A 96 0.74 19.44 -0.39
N THR A 97 0.11 20.24 -1.25
CA THR A 97 -0.81 21.29 -0.82
C THR A 97 -2.07 21.26 -1.69
N PHE A 98 -3.22 21.23 -1.02
CA PHE A 98 -4.52 21.36 -1.66
C PHE A 98 -5.38 22.33 -0.85
N SER A 99 -5.69 23.50 -1.44
CA SER A 99 -6.28 24.62 -0.69
C SER A 99 -5.40 24.98 0.53
N ASP A 100 -5.96 25.08 1.72
CA ASP A 100 -5.25 25.37 2.98
C ASP A 100 -4.58 24.13 3.61
N LEU A 101 -4.85 22.92 3.10
CA LEU A 101 -4.25 21.70 3.61
C LEU A 101 -2.82 21.57 3.09
N LYS A 102 -1.85 21.51 4.01
CA LYS A 102 -0.44 21.21 3.71
C LYS A 102 0.02 20.01 4.53
N VAL A 103 0.44 18.96 3.84
CA VAL A 103 0.78 17.66 4.44
C VAL A 103 2.09 17.12 3.86
N PRO A 104 2.95 16.48 4.67
CA PRO A 104 4.20 15.90 4.18
C PRO A 104 3.93 14.65 3.34
N VAL A 105 4.69 14.47 2.26
CA VAL A 105 4.73 13.24 1.45
C VAL A 105 5.14 12.06 2.32
N GLY A 106 4.41 10.95 2.21
CA GLY A 106 4.69 9.73 2.95
C GLY A 106 3.46 8.92 3.34
N LEU A 107 3.71 7.82 4.03
CA LEU A 107 2.69 6.91 4.55
C LEU A 107 2.74 6.94 6.08
N TYR A 108 1.64 7.32 6.72
CA TYR A 108 1.58 7.59 8.14
C TYR A 108 0.31 7.01 8.78
N ASN A 109 0.46 6.40 9.96
CA ASN A 109 -0.66 6.04 10.83
C ASN A 109 -1.79 5.24 10.14
N SER A 110 -1.44 4.32 9.24
CA SER A 110 -2.43 3.69 8.35
C SER A 110 -2.29 2.16 8.28
N THR A 111 -3.41 1.47 8.05
CA THR A 111 -3.42 0.04 7.73
C THR A 111 -3.59 -0.13 6.22
N ILE A 112 -2.59 -0.74 5.58
CA ILE A 112 -2.46 -0.84 4.13
C ILE A 112 -2.40 -2.32 3.76
N ILE A 113 -3.31 -2.75 2.89
CA ILE A 113 -3.45 -4.16 2.51
C ILE A 113 -3.45 -4.25 0.98
N SER A 114 -2.46 -4.92 0.40
CA SER A 114 -2.43 -5.20 -1.04
C SER A 114 -2.69 -3.97 -1.93
N CYS A 115 -1.94 -2.87 -1.71
CA CYS A 115 -2.12 -1.58 -2.40
C CYS A 115 -0.89 -1.16 -3.21
N ASP A 116 -1.12 -0.35 -4.23
CA ASP A 116 -0.09 0.23 -5.10
C ASP A 116 -0.11 1.75 -4.98
N PHE A 117 1.06 2.35 -4.76
CA PHE A 117 1.22 3.79 -4.62
C PHE A 117 2.20 4.30 -5.67
N GLY A 118 1.77 5.32 -6.40
CA GLY A 118 2.63 6.12 -7.27
C GLY A 118 3.61 6.99 -6.49
N ASP A 119 4.21 7.94 -7.20
CA ASP A 119 5.22 8.83 -6.66
C ASP A 119 4.62 9.92 -5.76
N ASN A 120 5.32 10.23 -4.68
CA ASN A 120 5.07 11.35 -3.78
C ASN A 120 3.64 11.43 -3.24
N VAL A 121 3.04 10.28 -2.89
CA VAL A 121 1.71 10.20 -2.27
C VAL A 121 1.72 10.65 -0.81
N VAL A 122 0.55 11.01 -0.29
CA VAL A 122 0.29 11.26 1.12
C VAL A 122 -0.86 10.37 1.58
N ILE A 123 -0.55 9.40 2.44
CA ILE A 123 -1.54 8.55 3.11
C ILE A 123 -1.37 8.75 4.61
N ASP A 124 -2.27 9.49 5.26
CA ASP A 124 -2.14 9.79 6.70
C ASP A 124 -3.44 9.59 7.45
N ASN A 125 -3.40 8.76 8.51
CA ASN A 125 -4.57 8.45 9.33
C ASN A 125 -5.70 7.80 8.50
N VAL A 126 -5.34 6.80 7.69
CA VAL A 126 -6.27 5.94 6.95
C VAL A 126 -6.37 4.60 7.69
N ASN A 127 -7.45 4.43 8.45
CA ASN A 127 -7.57 3.30 9.38
C ASN A 127 -7.58 1.95 8.67
N TYR A 128 -8.12 1.89 7.45
CA TYR A 128 -8.19 0.70 6.62
C TYR A 128 -8.27 1.05 5.12
N MET A 129 -7.30 0.57 4.33
CA MET A 129 -7.27 0.65 2.88
C MET A 129 -6.83 -0.71 2.30
N SER A 130 -7.61 -1.27 1.38
CA SER A 130 -7.26 -2.53 0.71
C SER A 130 -7.52 -2.54 -0.79
N HIS A 131 -6.61 -3.13 -1.57
CA HIS A 131 -6.76 -3.37 -3.02
C HIS A 131 -6.89 -2.11 -3.89
N TYR A 132 -6.26 -1.00 -3.49
CA TYR A 132 -6.26 0.25 -4.26
C TYR A 132 -4.98 0.44 -5.05
N ILE A 133 -5.13 1.05 -6.23
CA ILE A 133 -4.04 1.63 -7.01
C ILE A 133 -4.18 3.15 -6.93
N VAL A 134 -3.22 3.79 -6.26
CA VAL A 134 -3.19 5.23 -6.01
C VAL A 134 -2.16 5.85 -6.94
N GLY A 135 -2.58 6.86 -7.71
CA GLY A 135 -1.70 7.58 -8.63
C GLY A 135 -0.69 8.50 -7.93
N ASN A 136 0.07 9.24 -8.73
CA ASN A 136 1.08 10.17 -8.23
C ASN A 136 0.45 11.39 -7.54
N GLU A 137 1.14 11.94 -6.53
CA GLU A 137 0.80 13.20 -5.86
C GLU A 137 -0.64 13.25 -5.29
N VAL A 138 -1.17 12.09 -4.88
CA VAL A 138 -2.49 11.96 -4.28
C VAL A 138 -2.42 12.19 -2.76
N ILE A 139 -3.40 12.93 -2.23
CA ILE A 139 -3.60 13.10 -0.78
C ILE A 139 -4.83 12.31 -0.33
N ILE A 140 -4.64 11.39 0.62
CA ILE A 140 -5.70 10.69 1.35
C ILE A 140 -5.42 10.84 2.84
N THR A 141 -6.29 11.54 3.56
CA THR A 141 -6.10 11.77 4.99
C THR A 141 -7.39 11.70 5.78
N ASN A 142 -7.31 11.20 7.03
CA ASN A 142 -8.42 11.12 7.98
C ASN A 142 -9.62 10.31 7.45
N VAL A 143 -9.35 9.15 6.86
CA VAL A 143 -10.39 8.26 6.31
C VAL A 143 -10.52 7.02 7.17
N ASN A 144 -11.71 6.75 7.69
CA ASN A 144 -11.93 5.57 8.53
C ASN A 144 -11.93 4.27 7.73
N GLU A 145 -12.49 4.27 6.53
CA GLU A 145 -12.48 3.09 5.64
C GLU A 145 -12.67 3.56 4.20
N LEU A 146 -11.87 3.02 3.28
CA LEU A 146 -12.08 3.19 1.83
C LEU A 146 -12.68 1.91 1.26
N VAL A 147 -13.94 1.98 0.83
CA VAL A 147 -14.64 0.87 0.16
C VAL A 147 -15.16 1.35 -1.17
N THR A 148 -14.91 0.57 -2.22
CA THR A 148 -15.55 0.72 -3.53
C THR A 148 -16.38 -0.54 -3.80
N THR A 149 -17.55 -0.35 -4.39
CA THR A 149 -18.45 -1.44 -4.80
C THR A 149 -18.45 -1.53 -6.31
N ASN A 150 -18.41 -2.75 -6.84
CA ASN A 150 -18.62 -3.03 -8.26
C ASN A 150 -20.11 -2.97 -8.63
#